data_AF-A0A7W0SQ16-F1
#
_entry.id   AF-A0A7W0SQ16-F1
#
_cell.length_a   1.000
_cell.length_b   1.000
_cell.length_c   1.000
_cell.angle_alpha   90.00
_cell.angle_beta   90.00
_cell.angle_gamma   90.00
#
_symmetry.space_group_name_H-M   'P 1'
#
loop_
_entity.id
_entity.type
_entity.pdbx_description
1 polymer ?
#
loop_
_entity_poly.entity_id
_entity_poly.type
_entity_poly.pdbx_seq_one_letter_code
_entity_poly.pdbx_strand_id
1 'polypeptide(L)' 'MIAEPAEPEALRIVRELRATQPELPIVFVSSLPATAETRALEPRAHVLKPASLAGIEAAIIAGLGSLDSETALGATAFLN' A
#
# COMPACT_ATOMS: atom_id res chain seq x y z
N MET A 1 -3.48 -1.56 3.88
CA MET A 1 -3.29 -3.02 4.06
C MET A 1 -1.88 -3.40 3.62
N ILE A 2 -1.26 -4.36 4.32
CA ILE A 2 -0.02 -5.00 3.91
C ILE A 2 -0.32 -6.48 3.65
N ALA A 3 0.16 -7.04 2.54
CA ALA A 3 -0.12 -8.42 2.14
C ALA A 3 1.11 -9.12 1.55
N GLU A 4 1.21 -10.44 1.73
CA GLU A 4 2.15 -11.31 1.01
C GLU A 4 1.41 -11.91 -0.20
N PRO A 5 1.68 -11.47 -1.43
CA PRO A 5 0.93 -11.94 -2.60
C PRO A 5 1.19 -13.41 -2.96
N ALA A 6 2.27 -14.01 -2.45
CA ALA A 6 2.51 -15.45 -2.60
C ALA A 6 1.63 -16.30 -1.66
N GLU A 7 0.95 -15.67 -0.70
CA GLU A 7 0.00 -16.33 0.20
C GLU A 7 -1.40 -16.27 -0.42
N PRO A 8 -2.01 -17.42 -0.79
CA PRO A 8 -3.25 -17.44 -1.55
C PRO A 8 -4.43 -16.72 -0.89
N GLU A 9 -4.54 -16.79 0.44
CA GLU A 9 -5.63 -16.18 1.18
C GLU A 9 -5.52 -14.65 1.20
N ALA A 10 -4.30 -14.12 1.40
CA ALA A 10 -4.00 -12.70 1.30
C ALA A 10 -4.33 -12.16 -0.09
N LEU A 11 -4.00 -12.91 -1.14
CA LEU A 11 -4.33 -12.52 -2.51
C LEU A 11 -5.86 -12.52 -2.76
N ARG A 12 -6.58 -13.51 -2.22
CA ARG A 12 -8.05 -13.55 -2.26
C ARG A 12 -8.66 -12.33 -1.57
N ILE A 13 -8.21 -12.01 -0.35
CA ILE A 13 -8.68 -10.85 0.42
C ILE A 13 -8.39 -9.55 -0.34
N VAL A 14 -7.21 -9.42 -0.94
CA VAL A 14 -6.85 -8.23 -1.72
C VAL A 14 -7.78 -8.05 -2.93
N ARG A 15 -8.14 -9.12 -3.63
CA ARG A 15 -9.10 -9.05 -4.74
C ARG A 15 -10.47 -8.56 -4.27
N GLU A 16 -10.95 -9.07 -3.12
CA GLU A 16 -12.22 -8.63 -2.53
C GLU A 16 -12.18 -7.16 -2.09
N LEU A 17 -11.06 -6.73 -1.50
CA LEU A 17 -10.85 -5.34 -1.13
C LEU A 17 -10.76 -4.43 -2.34
N ARG A 18 -10.15 -4.87 -3.44
CA ARG A 18 -10.15 -4.09 -4.69
C ARG A 18 -11.56 -3.92 -5.28
N ALA A 19 -12.43 -4.92 -5.11
CA ALA A 19 -13.82 -4.83 -5.54
C ALA A 19 -14.70 -3.94 -4.64
N THR A 20 -14.43 -3.92 -3.33
CA THR A 20 -15.30 -3.26 -2.34
C THR A 20 -14.77 -1.93 -1.82
N GLN A 21 -13.45 -1.73 -1.86
CA GLN A 21 -12.71 -0.59 -1.33
C GLN A 21 -11.53 -0.27 -2.27
N PRO A 22 -11.78 0.14 -3.52
CA PRO A 22 -10.73 0.35 -4.52
C PRO A 22 -9.66 1.35 -4.07
N GLU A 23 -10.04 2.35 -3.29
CA GLU A 23 -9.14 3.40 -2.76
C GLU A 23 -8.23 2.92 -1.62
N LEU A 24 -8.49 1.75 -1.02
CA LEU A 24 -7.69 1.27 0.11
C LEU A 24 -6.23 1.10 -0.31
N PRO A 25 -5.25 1.77 0.33
CA PRO A 25 -3.85 1.56 0.02
C PRO A 25 -3.41 0.12 0.30
N ILE A 26 -2.85 -0.57 -0.69
CA ILE A 26 -2.32 -1.93 -0.56
C ILE A 26 -0.82 -1.91 -0.83
N VAL A 27 -0.04 -2.46 0.09
CA VAL A 27 1.40 -2.68 -0.08
C VAL A 27 1.65 -4.18 -0.09
N PHE A 28 2.26 -4.67 -1.17
CA PHE A 28 2.76 -6.04 -1.22
C PHE A 28 4.16 -6.13 -0.65
N VAL A 29 4.43 -7.18 0.11
CA VAL A 29 5.77 -7.50 0.61
C VAL A 29 6.03 -8.97 0.32
N SER A 30 6.96 -9.27 -0.60
CA SER A 30 7.19 -10.62 -1.11
C SER A 30 8.65 -10.91 -1.36
N SER A 31 9.08 -12.18 -1.27
CA SER A 31 10.40 -12.59 -1.80
C SER A 31 10.42 -12.73 -3.31
N LEU A 32 9.26 -12.62 -3.97
CA LEU A 32 9.11 -12.74 -5.41
C LEU A 32 8.86 -11.38 -6.08
N PRO A 33 9.33 -11.18 -7.32
CA PRO A 33 9.05 -9.96 -8.08
C PRO A 33 7.56 -9.85 -8.42
N ALA A 34 7.11 -8.62 -8.68
CA ALA A 34 5.74 -8.35 -9.11
C ALA A 34 5.43 -9.03 -10.46
N THR A 35 4.40 -9.87 -10.46
CA THR A 35 3.82 -10.51 -11.65
C THR A 35 2.77 -9.60 -12.30
N ALA A 36 2.37 -9.90 -13.54
CA ALA A 36 1.28 -9.18 -14.22
C ALA A 36 -0.02 -9.17 -13.39
N GLU A 37 -0.33 -10.29 -12.73
CA GLU A 37 -1.47 -10.43 -11.84
C GLU A 37 -1.38 -9.48 -10.64
N THR A 38 -0.26 -9.47 -9.92
CA THR A 38 -0.08 -8.58 -8.76
C THR A 38 -0.06 -7.11 -9.16
N ARG A 39 0.43 -6.76 -10.35
CA ARG A 39 0.37 -5.38 -10.87
C ARG A 39 -1.05 -4.95 -11.22
N ALA A 40 -1.87 -5.86 -11.73
CA ALA A 40 -3.29 -5.58 -12.05
C ALA A 40 -4.13 -5.29 -10.81
N LEU A 41 -3.66 -5.66 -9.62
CA LEU A 41 -4.26 -5.31 -8.34
C LEU A 41 -3.82 -3.93 -7.84
N GLU A 42 -3.08 -3.17 -8.66
CA GLU A 42 -2.69 -1.77 -8.40
C GLU A 42 -2.21 -1.52 -6.96
N PRO A 43 -1.20 -2.25 -6.47
CA PRO A 43 -0.62 -1.97 -5.16
C PRO A 43 0.09 -0.61 -5.20
N ARG A 44 0.01 0.14 -4.11
CA ARG A 44 0.77 1.38 -3.91
C ARG A 44 2.28 1.13 -3.89
N ALA A 45 2.70 -0.03 -3.41
CA ALA A 45 4.09 -0.45 -3.42
C ALA A 45 4.21 -1.98 -3.44
N HIS A 46 5.31 -2.48 -4.02
CA HIS A 46 5.71 -3.88 -3.96
C HIS A 46 7.15 -3.95 -3.42
N VAL A 47 7.29 -4.39 -2.18
CA VAL A 47 8.57 -4.47 -1.47
C VAL A 47 9.13 -5.88 -1.61
N LEU A 48 10.34 -5.99 -2.17
CA LEU A 48 11.03 -7.27 -2.31
C LEU A 48 11.77 -7.63 -1.02
N LYS A 49 11.59 -8.86 -0.53
CA LYS A 49 12.36 -9.45 0.57
C LYS A 49 13.66 -10.08 0.03
N PRO A 50 14.78 -10.02 0.79
CA PRO A 50 14.92 -9.36 2.07
C PRO A 50 14.94 -7.83 1.92
N ALA A 51 14.25 -7.14 2.83
CA ALA A 51 14.26 -5.69 2.95
C ALA A 51 14.63 -5.32 4.40
N SER A 52 15.29 -4.19 4.58
CA SER A 52 15.47 -3.63 5.92
C SER A 52 14.13 -3.16 6.48
N LEU A 53 14.00 -3.15 7.81
CA LEU A 53 12.80 -2.60 8.47
C LEU A 53 12.54 -1.15 8.02
N ALA A 54 13.58 -0.32 8.00
CA ALA A 54 13.50 1.05 7.50
C ALA A 54 13.02 1.14 6.04
N GLY A 55 13.41 0.18 5.19
CA GLY A 55 12.93 0.11 3.81
C GLY A 55 11.45 -0.24 3.70
N ILE A 56 10.96 -1.13 4.57
CA ILE A 56 9.53 -1.48 4.66
C ILE A 56 8.73 -0.29 5.17
N GLU A 57 9.20 0.37 6.23
CA GLU A 57 8.56 1.57 6.81
C GLU A 57 8.46 2.69 5.77
N ALA A 58 9.54 2.97 5.03
CA ALA A 58 9.53 3.97 3.97
C ALA A 58 8.51 3.63 2.87
N ALA A 59 8.40 2.35 2.47
CA ALA A 59 7.44 1.92 1.46
C ALA A 59 5.98 2.03 1.93
N ILE A 60 5.72 1.74 3.22
CA ILE A 60 4.40 1.91 3.84
C ILE A 60 4.04 3.40 3.89
N ILE A 61 4.95 4.25 4.39
CA ILE A 61 4.74 5.70 4.49
C ILE A 61 4.49 6.30 3.10
N ALA A 62 5.32 5.95 2.11
CA ALA A 62 5.13 6.39 0.73
C ALA A 62 3.81 5.88 0.14
N GLY A 63 3.41 4.64 0.44
CA GLY A 63 2.15 4.07 0.00
C GLY A 63 0.91 4.71 0.63
N LEU A 64 1.02 5.19 1.87
CA LEU A 64 -0.02 5.95 2.57
C LEU A 64 -0.05 7.44 2.20
N GLY A 65 1.05 7.96 1.63
CA GLY A 65 1.33 9.37 1.35
C GLY A 65 0.52 10.03 0.22
N SER A 66 -0.81 9.87 0.24
CA SER A 66 -1.74 10.76 -0.47
C SER A 66 -3.06 10.97 0.29
N LEU A 67 -3.09 10.74 1.61
CA LEU A 67 -4.29 10.93 2.42
C LEU A 67 -4.43 12.36 2.99
N ASP A 68 -3.46 13.26 2.78
CA ASP A 68 -3.50 14.61 3.38
C ASP A 68 -3.04 15.72 2.42
N SER A 69 -3.80 16.00 1.36
CA SER A 69 -3.77 17.34 0.72
C SER A 69 -4.99 18.20 1.08
N GLU A 70 -6.13 17.61 1.48
CA GLU A 70 -7.31 18.37 1.91
C GLU A 70 -7.35 18.66 3.42
N THR A 71 -6.66 17.87 4.24
CA THR A 71 -6.58 18.01 5.71
C THR A 71 -5.50 19.00 6.17
N ALA A 72 -4.48 19.28 5.34
CA ALA A 72 -3.40 20.21 5.66
C ALA A 72 -3.83 21.70 5.57
N LEU A 73 -4.84 22.02 4.76
CA LEU A 73 -5.36 23.39 4.60
C LEU A 73 -6.21 23.87 5.77
N GLY A 74 -6.70 22.96 6.64
CA GLY A 74 -7.46 23.32 7.85
C GLY A 74 -6.58 23.67 9.06
N ALA A 75 -5.37 23.11 9.15
CA ALA A 75 -4.48 23.32 10.31
C ALA A 75 -3.67 24.62 10.22
N THR A 76 -3.53 25.21 9.03
CA THR A 76 -2.78 26.47 8.83
C THR A 76 -3.65 27.71 9.09
N ALA A 77 -4.97 27.55 9.21
CA ALA A 77 -5.93 28.66 9.39
C ALA A 77 -6.19 29.06 10.86
N PHE A 78 -5.61 28.36 11.85
CA PHE A 78 -5.78 28.67 13.29
C PHE A 78 -4.52 29.19 13.98
N LEU A 79 -3.48 29.53 13.20
CA LEU A 79 -2.28 30.19 13.72
C LEU A 79 -2.04 31.48 12.92
N ASN A 80 -2.85 32.50 13.19
CA ASN A 80 -2.50 33.93 13.12
C ASN A 80 -3.59 34.77 13.79
#